data_AF-A0A2H5V446-F1
#
_entry.id   AF-A0A2H5V446-F1
#
_cell.length_a   1.000
_cell.length_b   1.000
_cell.length_c   1.000
_cell.angle_alpha   90.00
_cell.angle_beta   90.00
_cell.angle_gamma   90.00
#
_symmetry.space_group_name_H-M   'P 1'
#
loop_
_entity.id
_entity.type
_entity.pdbx_description
1 polymer ?
#
loop_
_entity_poly.entity_id
_entity_poly.type
_entity_poly.pdbx_seq_one_letter_code
_entity_poly.pdbx_strand_id
1 'polypeptide(L)'
;MMTLLALHPPLAWSEDRFIHSPLYRIEEFDERLLLFPSRSEAEIILENLIRLLGLQKQKTSPTSYLIQKNEVFKALRNFLWIVRKSWRNETVRVIWSTLYIASAKGWENIPLDMIAEVSGIDHAKCREILMRVLDSEKLIDGGVVRAGSRHLVEALELILRSIPTWSEELVMSILCTEIYVSVEDIYVKMRPYGLSIAAIYKIVQRLKKADHIARVRYSRRRPQGPMREVFSPNCRNCFYGYSSQEKCLQHLLVELETYFKENYGKTFSIEERMTLYKSLRMAPFGPRMLRKLLTTLRLVKNVEQLVKDERLAGLLRKLDELCGVKLILPSFEFRTINNIGQNPLM
;
A
#
# COMPACT_ATOMS: atom_id res chain seq x y z
N MET A 1 -7.99 15.38 7.13
CA MET A 1 -7.89 14.00 7.69
C MET A 1 -9.08 13.66 8.58
N MET A 2 -9.42 14.47 9.60
CA MET A 2 -10.64 14.25 10.40
C MET A 2 -11.89 14.06 9.55
N THR A 3 -12.07 14.89 8.52
CA THR A 3 -13.15 14.75 7.53
C THR A 3 -13.15 13.40 6.82
N LEU A 4 -11.98 12.84 6.48
CA LEU A 4 -11.90 11.52 5.84
C LEU A 4 -12.31 10.41 6.82
N LEU A 5 -11.90 10.49 8.08
CA LEU A 5 -12.30 9.52 9.11
C LEU A 5 -13.79 9.62 9.44
N ALA A 6 -14.34 10.84 9.46
CA ALA A 6 -15.76 11.11 9.70
C ALA A 6 -16.67 10.58 8.59
N LEU A 7 -16.21 10.57 7.33
CA LEU A 7 -17.01 10.14 6.19
C LEU A 7 -16.93 8.65 5.89
N HIS A 8 -15.99 7.94 6.50
CA HIS A 8 -15.70 6.56 6.19
C HIS A 8 -15.76 5.69 7.45
N PRO A 9 -16.66 4.69 7.51
CA PRO A 9 -16.69 3.77 8.64
C PRO A 9 -15.52 2.76 8.54
N PRO A 10 -14.83 2.45 9.66
CA PRO A 10 -13.73 1.47 9.69
C PRO A 10 -14.06 0.11 9.05
N LEU A 11 -15.25 -0.43 9.29
CA LEU A 11 -15.64 -1.74 8.77
C LEU A 11 -15.67 -1.78 7.23
N ALA A 12 -16.03 -0.67 6.57
CA ALA A 12 -15.97 -0.54 5.11
C ALA A 12 -14.52 -0.58 4.57
N TRP A 13 -13.54 -0.32 5.43
CA TRP A 13 -12.10 -0.34 5.17
C TRP A 13 -11.37 -1.49 5.86
N SER A 14 -12.10 -2.52 6.30
CA SER A 14 -11.53 -3.78 6.77
C SER A 14 -10.56 -4.36 5.73
N GLU A 15 -9.54 -5.10 6.17
CA GLU A 15 -8.49 -5.64 5.28
C GLU A 15 -9.10 -6.39 4.08
N ASP A 16 -10.12 -7.22 4.32
CA ASP A 16 -10.80 -7.97 3.26
C ASP A 16 -11.50 -7.08 2.24
N ARG A 17 -12.24 -6.06 2.70
CA ARG A 17 -12.88 -5.10 1.80
C ARG A 17 -11.84 -4.26 1.07
N PHE A 18 -10.77 -3.83 1.74
CA PHE A 18 -9.69 -3.09 1.10
C PHE A 18 -9.03 -3.88 -0.04
N ILE A 19 -8.88 -5.19 0.14
CA ILE A 19 -8.26 -6.08 -0.84
C ILE A 19 -9.20 -6.41 -2.00
N HIS A 20 -10.44 -6.81 -1.72
CA HIS A 20 -11.33 -7.40 -2.72
C HIS A 20 -12.36 -6.41 -3.28
N SER A 21 -12.62 -5.32 -2.57
CA SER A 21 -13.64 -4.34 -2.94
C SER A 21 -13.34 -2.97 -2.34
N PRO A 22 -12.17 -2.37 -2.63
CA PRO A 22 -11.84 -1.05 -2.10
C PRO A 22 -12.92 -0.04 -2.54
N LEU A 23 -13.24 0.93 -1.69
CA LEU A 23 -14.18 2.00 -2.05
C LEU A 23 -13.66 2.79 -3.26
N TYR A 24 -12.40 3.23 -3.17
CA TYR A 24 -11.68 3.87 -4.26
C TYR A 24 -10.29 3.27 -4.40
N ARG A 25 -9.87 3.07 -5.64
CA ARG A 25 -8.49 2.75 -5.99
C ARG A 25 -7.69 4.04 -6.05
N ILE A 26 -6.44 3.96 -5.61
CA ILE A 26 -5.55 5.10 -5.46
C ILE A 26 -4.32 4.83 -6.30
N GLU A 27 -4.07 5.70 -7.27
CA GLU A 27 -2.87 5.61 -8.10
C GLU A 27 -2.05 6.90 -7.96
N GLU A 28 -0.75 6.73 -7.72
CA GLU A 28 0.22 7.83 -7.66
C GLU A 28 0.92 7.93 -9.01
N PHE A 29 0.90 9.12 -9.60
CA PHE A 29 1.45 9.46 -10.92
C PHE A 29 2.22 10.76 -10.83
N ASP A 30 3.55 10.71 -10.93
CA ASP A 30 4.41 11.91 -11.04
C ASP A 30 4.03 13.00 -10.01
N GLU A 31 4.04 12.62 -8.73
CA GLU A 31 3.64 13.46 -7.58
C GLU A 31 2.15 13.85 -7.51
N ARG A 32 1.34 13.38 -8.44
CA ARG A 32 -0.12 13.51 -8.44
C ARG A 32 -0.78 12.24 -7.94
N LEU A 33 -1.99 12.36 -7.41
CA LEU A 33 -2.76 11.22 -6.98
C LEU A 33 -4.13 11.22 -7.67
N LEU A 34 -4.46 10.09 -8.30
CA LEU A 34 -5.74 9.82 -8.94
C LEU A 34 -6.55 8.84 -8.08
N LEU A 35 -7.79 9.20 -7.82
CA LEU A 35 -8.78 8.34 -7.18
C LEU A 35 -9.74 7.81 -8.24
N PHE A 36 -9.86 6.49 -8.32
CA PHE A 36 -10.83 5.82 -9.18
C PHE A 36 -11.91 5.20 -8.29
N PRO A 37 -13.16 5.68 -8.33
CA PRO A 37 -14.24 5.04 -7.61
C PRO A 37 -14.43 3.62 -8.15
N SER A 38 -14.50 2.64 -7.26
CA SER A 38 -14.72 1.25 -7.67
C SER A 38 -16.20 0.91 -7.81
N ARG A 39 -17.10 1.78 -7.31
CA ARG A 39 -18.56 1.62 -7.26
C ARG A 39 -19.25 2.99 -7.28
N SER A 40 -20.54 3.01 -7.63
CA SER A 40 -21.37 4.23 -7.63
C SER A 40 -21.42 4.92 -6.27
N GLU A 41 -21.52 4.16 -5.18
CA GLU A 41 -21.48 4.71 -3.82
C GLU A 41 -20.19 5.50 -3.55
N ALA A 42 -19.04 4.98 -4.00
CA ALA A 42 -17.78 5.67 -3.85
C ALA A 42 -17.69 6.92 -4.73
N GLU A 43 -18.32 6.91 -5.91
CA GLU A 43 -18.44 8.10 -6.75
C GLU A 43 -19.25 9.20 -6.03
N ILE A 44 -20.38 8.86 -5.42
CA ILE A 44 -21.20 9.80 -4.64
C ILE A 44 -20.37 10.41 -3.49
N ILE A 45 -19.61 9.58 -2.76
CA ILE A 45 -18.75 10.08 -1.68
C ILE A 45 -17.68 11.03 -2.23
N LEU A 46 -17.02 10.68 -3.34
CA LEU A 46 -16.01 11.53 -3.97
C LEU A 46 -16.61 12.83 -4.50
N GLU A 47 -17.82 12.81 -5.05
CA GLU A 47 -18.54 14.00 -5.51
C GLU A 47 -18.86 14.96 -4.37
N ASN A 48 -19.30 14.44 -3.22
CA ASN A 48 -19.50 15.24 -2.00
C ASN A 48 -18.17 15.81 -1.47
N LEU A 49 -17.06 15.13 -1.74
CA LEU A 49 -15.72 15.55 -1.36
C LEU A 49 -15.05 16.51 -2.35
N ILE A 50 -15.58 16.71 -3.57
CA ILE A 50 -14.96 17.54 -4.61
C ILE A 50 -14.59 18.91 -4.07
N ARG A 51 -15.55 19.62 -3.45
CA ARG A 51 -15.34 20.98 -2.96
C ARG A 51 -14.49 21.01 -1.69
N LEU A 52 -14.65 20.02 -0.80
CA LEU A 52 -13.95 19.96 0.48
C LEU A 52 -12.46 19.63 0.31
N LEU A 53 -12.13 18.76 -0.64
CA LEU A 53 -10.78 18.26 -0.87
C LEU A 53 -10.13 18.83 -2.14
N GLY A 54 -10.82 19.73 -2.86
CA GLY A 54 -10.32 20.28 -4.12
C GLY A 54 -10.02 19.20 -5.16
N LEU A 55 -10.87 18.19 -5.26
CA LEU A 55 -10.73 17.13 -6.26
C LEU A 55 -11.19 17.66 -7.62
N GLN A 56 -10.46 17.32 -8.68
CA GLN A 56 -10.87 17.60 -10.05
C GLN A 56 -11.35 16.32 -10.71
N LYS A 57 -12.66 16.23 -11.00
CA LYS A 57 -13.23 15.13 -11.79
C LYS A 57 -12.64 15.18 -13.21
N GLN A 58 -11.96 14.13 -13.60
CA GLN A 58 -11.46 13.93 -14.95
C GLN A 58 -12.55 13.26 -15.77
N LYS A 59 -12.82 13.80 -16.96
CA LYS A 59 -13.81 13.24 -17.90
C LYS A 59 -13.17 12.09 -18.70
N THR A 60 -12.66 11.09 -18.00
CA THR A 60 -12.09 9.86 -18.57
C THR A 60 -13.04 8.68 -18.35
N SER A 61 -12.91 7.65 -19.18
CA SER A 61 -13.49 6.32 -18.91
C SER A 61 -12.36 5.35 -18.60
N PRO A 62 -12.24 4.84 -17.34
CA PRO A 62 -13.11 5.08 -16.19
C PRO A 62 -12.98 6.50 -15.60
N THR A 63 -14.04 6.95 -14.92
CA THR A 63 -14.06 8.22 -14.21
C THR A 63 -12.96 8.24 -13.15
N SER A 64 -12.24 9.36 -13.05
CA SER A 64 -11.17 9.51 -12.07
C SER A 64 -11.18 10.91 -11.47
N TYR A 65 -10.59 11.06 -10.28
CA TYR A 65 -10.54 12.31 -9.55
C TYR A 65 -9.09 12.64 -9.21
N LEU A 66 -8.61 13.76 -9.72
CA LEU A 66 -7.26 14.26 -9.50
C LEU A 66 -7.19 15.09 -8.22
N ILE A 67 -6.25 14.76 -7.35
CA ILE A 67 -5.87 15.58 -6.20
C ILE A 67 -4.84 16.61 -6.64
N GLN A 68 -5.19 17.89 -6.55
CA GLN A 68 -4.27 18.99 -6.90
C GLN A 68 -3.54 19.59 -5.69
N LYS A 69 -4.07 19.43 -4.48
CA LYS A 69 -3.52 20.05 -3.26
C LYS A 69 -2.64 19.06 -2.49
N ASN A 70 -1.37 19.43 -2.24
CA ASN A 70 -0.41 18.62 -1.48
C ASN A 70 -0.90 18.27 -0.06
N GLU A 71 -1.63 19.19 0.59
CA GLU A 71 -2.21 18.96 1.91
C GLU A 71 -3.23 17.81 1.92
N VAL A 72 -4.00 17.71 0.83
CA VAL A 72 -5.02 16.67 0.64
C VAL A 72 -4.35 15.34 0.33
N PHE A 73 -3.29 15.35 -0.48
CA PHE A 73 -2.44 14.17 -0.70
C PHE A 73 -1.87 13.64 0.63
N LYS A 74 -1.28 14.51 1.45
CA LYS A 74 -0.78 14.16 2.78
C LYS A 74 -1.88 13.62 3.70
N ALA A 75 -3.05 14.26 3.71
CA ALA A 75 -4.19 13.83 4.50
C ALA A 75 -4.69 12.44 4.09
N LEU A 76 -4.73 12.15 2.79
CA LEU A 76 -5.14 10.85 2.27
C LEU A 76 -4.10 9.76 2.58
N ARG A 77 -2.79 10.05 2.44
CA ARG A 77 -1.74 9.12 2.88
C ARG A 77 -1.86 8.77 4.36
N ASN A 78 -2.05 9.77 5.21
CA ASN A 78 -2.26 9.55 6.64
C ASN A 78 -3.53 8.73 6.90
N PHE A 79 -4.62 9.01 6.18
CA PHE A 79 -5.84 8.22 6.25
C PHE A 79 -5.60 6.74 5.91
N LEU A 80 -4.89 6.45 4.81
CA LEU A 80 -4.54 5.07 4.44
C LEU A 80 -3.66 4.37 5.49
N TRP A 81 -2.80 5.11 6.17
CA TRP A 81 -2.05 4.57 7.30
C TRP A 81 -2.95 4.23 8.48
N ILE A 82 -3.92 5.09 8.81
CA ILE A 82 -4.92 4.79 9.84
C ILE A 82 -5.73 3.55 9.47
N VAL A 83 -6.19 3.45 8.21
CA VAL A 83 -6.86 2.25 7.67
C VAL A 83 -6.02 1.00 7.95
N ARG A 84 -4.77 0.99 7.49
CA ARG A 84 -3.87 -0.18 7.63
C ARG A 84 -3.55 -0.52 9.08
N LYS A 85 -3.33 0.50 9.93
CA LYS A 85 -3.11 0.28 11.37
C LYS A 85 -4.33 -0.30 12.06
N SER A 86 -5.53 0.09 11.63
CA SER A 86 -6.79 -0.37 12.20
C SER A 86 -6.99 -1.89 12.07
N TRP A 87 -6.45 -2.52 11.02
CA TRP A 87 -6.60 -3.96 10.78
C TRP A 87 -6.06 -4.83 11.92
N ARG A 88 -4.97 -4.39 12.56
CA ARG A 88 -4.31 -5.12 13.66
C ARG A 88 -4.42 -4.39 15.00
N ASN A 89 -5.04 -3.21 15.03
CA ASN A 89 -5.13 -2.40 16.23
C ASN A 89 -6.60 -2.00 16.49
N GLU A 90 -7.22 -2.73 17.41
CA GLU A 90 -8.60 -2.49 17.86
C GLU A 90 -8.79 -1.08 18.42
N THR A 91 -7.81 -0.55 19.15
CA THR A 91 -7.87 0.82 19.69
C THR A 91 -8.05 1.85 18.57
N VAL A 92 -7.31 1.71 17.48
CA VAL A 92 -7.46 2.59 16.30
C VAL A 92 -8.86 2.45 15.68
N ARG A 93 -9.38 1.22 15.55
CA ARG A 93 -10.74 0.97 15.01
C ARG A 93 -11.83 1.58 15.88
N VAL A 94 -11.74 1.43 17.19
CA VAL A 94 -12.72 1.96 18.14
C VAL A 94 -12.70 3.48 18.17
N ILE A 95 -11.52 4.11 18.23
CA ILE A 95 -11.39 5.57 18.16
C ILE A 95 -11.99 6.08 16.85
N TRP A 96 -11.61 5.49 15.71
CA TRP A 96 -12.15 5.90 14.41
C TRP A 96 -13.67 5.71 14.32
N SER A 97 -14.22 4.59 14.81
CA SER A 97 -15.68 4.36 14.84
C SER A 97 -16.40 5.43 15.67
N THR A 98 -15.83 5.80 16.81
CA THR A 98 -16.37 6.84 17.68
C THR A 98 -16.40 8.18 16.96
N LEU A 99 -15.31 8.55 16.25
CA LEU A 99 -15.24 9.77 15.44
C LEU A 99 -16.27 9.78 14.30
N TYR A 100 -16.44 8.65 13.61
CA TYR A 100 -17.41 8.49 12.54
C TYR A 100 -18.84 8.75 13.06
N ILE A 101 -19.24 8.11 14.16
CA ILE A 101 -20.58 8.27 14.73
C ILE A 101 -20.77 9.68 15.28
N ALA A 102 -19.78 10.21 15.99
CA ALA A 102 -19.83 11.56 16.54
C ALA A 102 -20.04 12.62 15.45
N SER A 103 -19.44 12.42 14.27
CA SER A 103 -19.61 13.34 13.14
C SER A 103 -21.04 13.37 12.58
N ALA A 104 -21.77 12.26 12.69
CA ALA A 104 -23.13 12.12 12.20
C ALA A 104 -24.20 12.47 13.25
N LYS A 105 -23.94 12.16 14.52
CA LYS A 105 -24.93 12.24 15.61
C LYS A 105 -24.61 13.25 16.72
N GLY A 106 -23.44 13.90 16.66
CA GLY A 106 -22.94 14.77 17.71
C GLY A 106 -22.07 14.05 18.74
N TRP A 107 -21.34 14.83 19.54
CA TRP A 107 -20.30 14.33 20.46
C TRP A 107 -20.81 14.04 21.88
N GLU A 108 -22.04 14.42 22.20
CA GLU A 108 -22.52 14.42 23.58
C GLU A 108 -22.99 13.03 24.04
N ASN A 109 -23.62 12.27 23.14
CA ASN A 109 -24.19 10.96 23.45
C ASN A 109 -23.97 9.99 22.30
N ILE A 110 -22.89 9.22 22.37
CA ILE A 110 -22.54 8.23 21.34
C ILE A 110 -22.87 6.83 21.86
N PRO A 111 -23.88 6.12 21.30
CA PRO A 111 -24.22 4.77 21.74
C PRO A 111 -23.08 3.79 21.48
N LEU A 112 -22.71 3.02 22.51
CA LEU A 112 -21.63 2.03 22.42
C LEU A 112 -21.98 0.88 21.47
N ASP A 113 -23.25 0.51 21.36
CA ASP A 113 -23.74 -0.49 20.38
C ASP A 113 -23.41 -0.08 18.94
N MET A 114 -23.57 1.20 18.61
CA MET A 114 -23.22 1.71 17.28
C MET A 114 -21.71 1.68 17.05
N ILE A 115 -20.92 1.98 18.08
CA ILE A 115 -19.45 1.88 18.00
C ILE A 115 -19.05 0.42 17.75
N ALA A 116 -19.65 -0.53 18.45
CA ALA A 116 -19.41 -1.96 18.28
C ALA A 116 -19.76 -2.42 16.86
N GLU A 117 -20.95 -2.05 16.37
CA GLU A 117 -21.43 -2.37 15.02
C GLU A 117 -20.49 -1.82 13.93
N VAL A 118 -20.14 -0.53 14.00
CA VAL A 118 -19.33 0.15 12.98
C VAL A 118 -17.84 -0.25 13.05
N SER A 119 -17.36 -0.67 14.22
CA SER A 119 -15.98 -1.15 14.40
C SER A 119 -15.80 -2.63 14.06
N GLY A 120 -16.88 -3.42 14.11
CA GLY A 120 -16.83 -4.88 14.06
C GLY A 120 -16.09 -5.48 15.26
N ILE A 121 -16.20 -4.87 16.44
CA ILE A 121 -15.57 -5.32 17.69
C ILE A 121 -16.67 -5.52 18.73
N ASP A 122 -16.50 -6.51 19.59
CA ASP A 122 -17.45 -6.84 20.65
C ASP A 122 -17.70 -5.66 21.59
N HIS A 123 -18.96 -5.46 21.97
CA HIS A 123 -19.40 -4.35 22.83
C HIS A 123 -18.57 -4.20 24.12
N ALA A 124 -18.32 -5.31 24.84
CA ALA A 124 -17.52 -5.31 26.06
C ALA A 124 -16.07 -4.84 25.81
N LYS A 125 -15.49 -5.22 24.65
CA LYS A 125 -14.13 -4.85 24.29
C LYS A 125 -14.04 -3.38 23.87
N CYS A 126 -15.03 -2.88 23.14
CA CYS A 126 -15.15 -1.45 22.85
C CYS A 126 -15.19 -0.62 24.14
N ARG A 127 -15.96 -1.04 25.14
CA ARG A 127 -16.00 -0.39 26.47
C ARG A 127 -14.63 -0.34 27.12
N GLU A 128 -13.95 -1.48 27.22
CA GLU A 128 -12.61 -1.59 27.84
C GLU A 128 -11.59 -0.70 27.13
N ILE A 129 -11.61 -0.65 25.80
CA ILE A 129 -10.72 0.20 25.01
C ILE A 129 -11.00 1.67 25.28
N LEU A 130 -12.27 2.09 25.23
CA LEU A 130 -12.64 3.49 25.44
C LEU A 130 -12.36 3.95 26.86
N MET A 131 -12.58 3.10 27.87
CA MET A 131 -12.19 3.42 29.25
C MET A 131 -10.70 3.71 29.37
N ARG A 132 -9.84 2.93 28.69
CA ARG A 132 -8.39 3.16 28.68
C ARG A 132 -7.99 4.42 27.90
N VAL A 133 -8.68 4.73 26.81
CA VAL A 133 -8.37 5.89 25.96
C VAL A 133 -8.82 7.20 26.60
N LEU A 134 -9.99 7.18 27.26
CA LEU A 134 -10.61 8.36 27.86
C LEU A 134 -10.21 8.56 29.33
N ASP A 135 -9.54 7.57 29.92
CA ASP A 135 -9.06 7.56 31.31
C ASP A 135 -10.15 7.90 32.34
N SER A 136 -11.41 7.50 32.06
CA SER A 136 -12.56 7.82 32.92
C SER A 136 -13.76 6.93 32.64
N GLU A 137 -14.19 6.18 33.66
CA GLU A 137 -15.45 5.41 33.63
C GLU A 137 -16.69 6.30 33.57
N LYS A 138 -16.63 7.52 34.12
CA LYS A 138 -17.77 8.45 34.15
C LYS A 138 -18.17 8.94 32.76
N LEU A 139 -17.25 8.82 31.80
CA LEU A 139 -17.50 9.16 30.39
C LEU A 139 -18.18 8.02 29.63
N ILE A 140 -18.41 6.86 30.25
CA ILE A 140 -19.10 5.72 29.65
C ILE A 140 -20.15 5.21 30.64
N ASP A 141 -21.35 5.77 30.54
CA ASP A 141 -22.46 5.53 31.46
C ASP A 141 -23.65 4.91 30.71
N GLY A 142 -24.23 3.85 31.25
CA GLY A 142 -25.41 3.19 30.66
C GLY A 142 -25.27 2.72 29.21
N GLY A 143 -24.05 2.44 28.73
CA GLY A 143 -23.79 2.09 27.32
C GLY A 143 -23.68 3.29 26.37
N VAL A 144 -23.54 4.50 26.91
CA VAL A 144 -23.35 5.74 26.14
C VAL A 144 -21.99 6.35 26.47
N VAL A 145 -21.26 6.73 25.43
CA VAL A 145 -20.01 7.47 25.53
C VAL A 145 -20.31 8.96 25.50
N ARG A 146 -19.94 9.68 26.56
CA ARG A 146 -20.13 11.13 26.76
C ARG A 146 -18.84 11.94 26.61
N ALA A 147 -17.84 11.37 25.94
CA ALA A 147 -16.54 12.01 25.78
C ALA A 147 -16.61 13.17 24.77
N GLY A 148 -16.27 14.37 25.22
CA GLY A 148 -16.05 15.51 24.34
C GLY A 148 -14.93 15.25 23.33
N SER A 149 -14.98 15.98 22.21
CA SER A 149 -14.09 15.79 21.06
C SER A 149 -12.60 15.82 21.37
N ARG A 150 -12.19 16.57 22.41
CA ARG A 150 -10.79 16.79 22.76
C ARG A 150 -10.01 15.50 23.06
N HIS A 151 -10.52 14.62 23.92
CA HIS A 151 -9.79 13.40 24.33
C HIS A 151 -9.58 12.43 23.15
N LEU A 152 -10.61 12.28 22.31
CA LEU A 152 -10.54 11.43 21.12
C LEU A 152 -9.61 12.02 20.05
N VAL A 153 -9.57 13.35 19.92
CA VAL A 153 -8.61 14.05 19.05
C VAL A 153 -7.18 13.87 19.56
N GLU A 154 -6.93 14.04 20.87
CA GLU A 154 -5.61 13.82 21.47
C GLU A 154 -5.12 12.38 21.28
N ALA A 155 -6.00 11.39 21.49
CA ALA A 155 -5.70 9.99 21.23
C ALA A 155 -5.36 9.72 19.76
N LEU A 156 -6.08 10.36 18.83
CA LEU A 156 -5.78 10.26 17.41
C LEU A 156 -4.45 10.93 17.06
N GLU A 157 -4.14 12.09 17.61
CA GLU A 157 -2.86 12.77 17.41
C GLU A 157 -1.67 11.89 17.82
N LEU A 158 -1.79 11.16 18.93
CA LEU A 158 -0.79 10.17 19.34
C LEU A 158 -0.64 9.07 18.29
N ILE A 159 -1.73 8.56 17.72
CA ILE A 159 -1.68 7.59 16.62
C ILE A 159 -1.01 8.21 15.39
N LEU A 160 -1.31 9.47 15.04
CA LEU A 160 -0.69 10.16 13.89
C LEU A 160 0.81 10.33 14.04
N ARG A 161 1.31 10.58 15.26
CA ARG A 161 2.76 10.65 15.54
C ARG A 161 3.47 9.32 15.27
N SER A 162 2.74 8.21 15.29
CA SER A 162 3.27 6.87 15.00
C SER A 162 3.21 6.50 13.51
N ILE A 163 2.68 7.37 12.64
CA ILE A 163 2.68 7.14 11.18
C ILE A 163 4.12 7.23 10.66
N PRO A 164 4.56 6.27 9.83
CA PRO A 164 5.89 6.32 9.24
C PRO A 164 6.13 7.60 8.46
N THR A 165 7.37 8.07 8.47
CA THR A 165 7.79 9.20 7.64
C THR A 165 7.81 8.81 6.16
N TRP A 166 7.62 9.78 5.27
CA TRP A 166 7.70 9.57 3.82
C TRP A 166 8.99 8.85 3.39
N SER A 167 10.13 9.20 3.99
CA SER A 167 11.41 8.55 3.72
C SER A 167 11.45 7.07 4.17
N GLU A 168 10.84 6.73 5.31
CA GLU A 168 10.69 5.33 5.74
C GLU A 168 9.81 4.55 4.77
N GLU A 169 8.72 5.14 4.30
CA GLU A 169 7.84 4.52 3.32
C GLU A 169 8.53 4.24 1.99
N LEU A 170 9.34 5.18 1.48
CA LEU A 170 10.09 5.00 0.24
C LEU A 170 11.14 3.90 0.37
N VAL A 171 11.89 3.88 1.48
CA VAL A 171 12.85 2.79 1.76
C VAL A 171 12.13 1.44 1.79
N MET A 172 10.99 1.35 2.47
CA MET A 172 10.20 0.12 2.53
C MET A 172 9.63 -0.27 1.16
N SER A 173 9.24 0.69 0.33
CA SER A 173 8.77 0.45 -1.04
C SER A 173 9.87 -0.20 -1.91
N ILE A 174 11.11 0.30 -1.82
CA ILE A 174 12.28 -0.29 -2.49
C ILE A 174 12.50 -1.72 -2.01
N LEU A 175 12.52 -1.94 -0.69
CA LEU A 175 12.73 -3.26 -0.10
C LEU A 175 11.61 -4.26 -0.43
N CYS A 176 10.38 -3.76 -0.67
CA CYS A 176 9.24 -4.58 -1.07
C CYS A 176 9.15 -4.86 -2.56
N THR A 177 9.93 -4.17 -3.40
CA THR A 177 9.95 -4.36 -4.87
C THR A 177 11.21 -5.06 -5.35
N GLU A 178 12.30 -4.97 -4.60
CA GLU A 178 13.58 -5.57 -4.96
C GLU A 178 13.99 -6.71 -4.04
N ILE A 179 14.76 -7.63 -4.61
CA ILE A 179 15.33 -8.77 -3.89
C ILE A 179 16.78 -8.43 -3.59
N TYR A 180 17.19 -8.66 -2.35
CA TYR A 180 18.58 -8.50 -1.92
C TYR A 180 19.14 -7.08 -2.09
N VAL A 181 18.54 -6.12 -1.38
CA VAL A 181 18.89 -4.71 -1.47
C VAL A 181 19.89 -4.31 -0.38
N SER A 182 20.98 -3.63 -0.74
CA SER A 182 21.92 -3.01 0.20
C SER A 182 21.60 -1.53 0.48
N VAL A 183 22.21 -0.92 1.50
CA VAL A 183 22.05 0.53 1.77
C VAL A 183 22.48 1.39 0.58
N GLU A 184 23.52 1.00 -0.15
CA GLU A 184 23.95 1.74 -1.34
C GLU A 184 22.91 1.68 -2.46
N ASP A 185 22.22 0.54 -2.59
CA ASP A 185 21.19 0.34 -3.61
C ASP A 185 20.00 1.25 -3.33
N ILE A 186 19.62 1.35 -2.05
CA ILE A 186 18.62 2.30 -1.56
C ILE A 186 19.11 3.72 -1.84
N TYR A 187 20.37 4.04 -1.53
CA TYR A 187 20.93 5.37 -1.79
C TYR A 187 20.87 5.79 -3.24
N VAL A 188 21.25 4.92 -4.17
CA VAL A 188 21.19 5.22 -5.62
C VAL A 188 19.77 5.64 -6.04
N LYS A 189 18.74 4.96 -5.50
CA LYS A 189 17.34 5.28 -5.79
C LYS A 189 16.80 6.50 -5.04
N MET A 190 17.31 6.75 -3.85
CA MET A 190 16.82 7.82 -2.96
C MET A 190 17.54 9.15 -3.18
N ARG A 191 18.70 9.14 -3.85
CA ARG A 191 19.51 10.34 -4.15
C ARG A 191 18.73 11.44 -4.90
N PRO A 192 17.89 11.16 -5.90
CA PRO A 192 17.08 12.19 -6.57
C PRO A 192 16.14 12.94 -5.63
N TYR A 193 15.72 12.30 -4.54
CA TYR A 193 14.86 12.90 -3.50
C TYR A 193 15.67 13.65 -2.41
N GLY A 194 16.96 13.91 -2.65
CA GLY A 194 17.82 14.70 -1.75
C GLY A 194 18.28 13.99 -0.48
N LEU A 195 18.08 12.67 -0.36
CA LEU A 195 18.47 11.91 0.82
C LEU A 195 19.94 11.51 0.79
N SER A 196 20.68 11.90 1.84
CA SER A 196 22.07 11.50 2.02
C SER A 196 22.19 10.03 2.45
N ILE A 197 23.33 9.42 2.14
CA ILE A 197 23.60 8.04 2.56
C ILE A 197 23.53 7.87 4.09
N ALA A 198 23.98 8.88 4.85
CA ALA A 198 23.91 8.88 6.31
C ALA A 198 22.46 8.90 6.83
N ALA A 199 21.56 9.63 6.19
CA ALA A 199 20.13 9.61 6.51
C ALA A 199 19.52 8.23 6.26
N ILE A 200 19.91 7.57 5.17
CA ILE A 200 19.43 6.22 4.83
C ILE A 200 19.90 5.19 5.86
N TYR A 201 21.17 5.26 6.31
CA TYR A 201 21.65 4.41 7.40
C TYR A 201 20.81 4.57 8.67
N LYS A 202 20.46 5.81 9.06
CA LYS A 202 19.60 6.08 10.21
C LYS A 202 18.20 5.47 10.03
N ILE A 203 17.60 5.60 8.84
CA ILE A 203 16.29 5.02 8.52
C ILE A 203 16.33 3.50 8.59
N VAL A 204 17.31 2.86 7.92
CA VAL A 204 17.50 1.41 7.92
C VAL A 204 17.71 0.90 9.35
N GLN A 205 18.49 1.61 10.17
CA GLN A 205 18.69 1.24 11.56
C GLN A 205 17.40 1.32 12.39
N ARG A 206 16.56 2.35 12.18
CA ARG A 206 15.24 2.45 12.83
C ARG A 206 14.32 1.31 12.41
N LEU A 207 14.22 1.02 11.12
CA LEU A 207 13.41 -0.08 10.59
C LEU A 207 13.88 -1.44 11.11
N LYS A 208 15.20 -1.63 11.25
CA LYS A 208 15.79 -2.85 11.83
C LYS A 208 15.49 -2.97 13.33
N LYS A 209 15.61 -1.87 14.09
CA LYS A 209 15.25 -1.83 15.52
C LYS A 209 13.76 -2.11 15.76
N ALA A 210 12.90 -1.64 14.87
CA ALA A 210 11.47 -1.91 14.89
C ALA A 210 11.07 -3.28 14.31
N ASP A 211 12.05 -4.12 13.93
CA ASP A 211 11.85 -5.46 13.35
C ASP A 211 11.01 -5.47 12.05
N HIS A 212 10.98 -4.36 11.30
CA HIS A 212 10.31 -4.31 10.00
C HIS A 212 11.17 -4.87 8.86
N ILE A 213 12.49 -4.95 9.08
CA ILE A 213 13.46 -5.47 8.11
C ILE A 213 14.48 -6.35 8.83
N ALA A 214 14.98 -7.36 8.14
CA ALA A 214 16.02 -8.25 8.62
C ALA A 214 17.21 -8.28 7.65
N ARG A 215 18.41 -8.42 8.22
CA ARG A 215 19.62 -8.73 7.43
C ARG A 215 19.53 -10.20 7.02
N VAL A 216 19.52 -10.47 5.71
CA VAL A 216 19.45 -11.84 5.19
C VAL A 216 20.84 -12.44 5.04
N ARG A 217 21.77 -11.66 4.50
CA ARG A 217 23.15 -12.09 4.26
C ARG A 217 24.06 -10.89 4.08
N TYR A 218 25.36 -11.17 4.04
CA TYR A 218 26.33 -10.25 3.47
C TYR A 218 26.57 -10.62 2.00
N SER A 219 26.66 -9.63 1.13
CA SER A 219 27.00 -9.81 -0.28
C SER A 219 27.99 -8.75 -0.73
N ARG A 220 28.94 -9.15 -1.59
CA ARG A 220 29.72 -8.19 -2.37
C ARG A 220 28.96 -7.87 -3.65
N ARG A 221 28.98 -6.61 -4.08
CA ARG A 221 28.50 -6.22 -5.43
C ARG A 221 29.57 -6.39 -6.50
N ARG A 222 30.84 -6.30 -6.11
CA ARG A 222 32.02 -6.51 -6.97
C ARG A 222 32.95 -7.51 -6.28
N PRO A 223 33.67 -8.38 -7.02
CA PRO A 223 34.55 -9.39 -6.42
C PRO A 223 35.53 -8.82 -5.38
N GLN A 224 36.10 -7.65 -5.68
CA GLN A 224 37.07 -6.95 -4.84
C GLN A 224 36.46 -5.87 -3.92
N GLY A 225 35.12 -5.75 -3.86
CA GLY A 225 34.44 -4.75 -3.03
C GLY A 225 34.21 -5.20 -1.58
N PRO A 226 33.87 -4.26 -0.67
CA PRO A 226 33.50 -4.61 0.69
C PRO A 226 32.23 -5.46 0.73
N MET A 227 32.14 -6.34 1.73
CA MET A 227 30.91 -7.04 2.07
C MET A 227 29.86 -6.05 2.57
N ARG A 228 28.63 -6.16 2.07
CA ARG A 228 27.53 -5.26 2.43
C ARG A 228 26.39 -6.06 3.01
N GLU A 229 25.74 -5.49 4.03
CA GLU A 229 24.47 -6.02 4.51
C GLU A 229 23.43 -5.93 3.42
N VAL A 230 22.73 -7.03 3.24
CA VAL A 230 21.61 -7.15 2.33
C VAL A 230 20.35 -7.39 3.15
N PHE A 231 19.33 -6.58 2.88
CA PHE A 231 18.11 -6.55 3.67
C PHE A 231 16.92 -7.17 2.94
N SER A 232 15.97 -7.59 3.75
CA SER A 232 14.65 -8.05 3.35
C SER A 232 13.61 -7.50 4.32
N PRO A 233 12.41 -7.11 3.84
CA PRO A 233 11.26 -6.91 4.72
C PRO A 233 11.00 -8.14 5.58
N ASN A 234 10.62 -7.91 6.84
CA ASN A 234 10.10 -8.93 7.73
C ASN A 234 8.57 -9.00 7.56
N CYS A 235 8.08 -10.04 6.90
CA CYS A 235 6.65 -10.21 6.66
C CYS A 235 5.87 -10.61 7.92
N ARG A 236 6.52 -11.08 8.99
CA ARG A 236 5.85 -11.37 10.28
C ARG A 236 5.41 -10.06 10.95
N ASN A 237 6.28 -9.06 10.94
CA ASN A 237 6.00 -7.70 11.39
C ASN A 237 5.88 -6.74 10.18
N CYS A 238 4.88 -7.00 9.34
CA CYS A 238 4.68 -6.27 8.09
C CYS A 238 4.53 -4.76 8.34
N PHE A 239 5.45 -3.97 7.76
CA PHE A 239 5.42 -2.50 7.83
C PHE A 239 4.08 -1.89 7.38
N TYR A 240 3.45 -2.45 6.34
CA TYR A 240 2.16 -1.97 5.83
C TYR A 240 0.93 -2.54 6.56
N GLY A 241 1.12 -3.34 7.62
CA GLY A 241 0.04 -3.79 8.49
C GLY A 241 -0.80 -4.98 8.03
N TYR A 242 -0.55 -5.57 6.85
CA TYR A 242 -1.28 -6.76 6.39
C TYR A 242 -1.22 -7.89 7.40
N SER A 243 -2.34 -8.54 7.74
CA SER A 243 -2.41 -9.63 8.73
C SER A 243 -1.54 -10.84 8.36
N SER A 244 -1.29 -11.05 7.08
CA SER A 244 -0.42 -12.13 6.60
C SER A 244 0.24 -11.80 5.26
N GLN A 245 1.29 -12.56 4.92
CA GLN A 245 1.88 -12.52 3.58
C GLN A 245 0.86 -12.93 2.51
N GLU A 246 -0.06 -13.83 2.86
CA GLU A 246 -1.13 -14.28 1.98
C GLU A 246 -2.07 -13.13 1.58
N LYS A 247 -2.52 -12.31 2.54
CA LYS A 247 -3.33 -11.11 2.25
C LYS A 247 -2.59 -10.11 1.37
N CYS A 248 -1.28 -9.92 1.60
CA CYS A 248 -0.46 -9.08 0.73
C CYS A 248 -0.39 -9.62 -0.71
N LEU A 249 -0.23 -10.95 -0.89
CA LEU A 249 -0.24 -11.58 -2.22
C LEU A 249 -1.61 -11.44 -2.90
N GLN A 250 -2.69 -11.68 -2.16
CA GLN A 250 -4.06 -11.53 -2.68
C GLN A 250 -4.34 -10.10 -3.13
N HIS A 251 -3.92 -9.10 -2.36
CA HIS A 251 -4.04 -7.69 -2.75
C HIS A 251 -3.34 -7.41 -4.08
N LEU A 252 -2.08 -7.83 -4.20
CA LEU A 252 -1.31 -7.63 -5.42
C LEU A 252 -1.91 -8.38 -6.62
N LEU A 253 -2.50 -9.55 -6.41
CA LEU A 253 -3.22 -10.27 -7.46
C LEU A 253 -4.46 -9.50 -7.92
N VAL A 254 -5.28 -9.00 -7.00
CA VAL A 254 -6.45 -8.19 -7.34
C VAL A 254 -6.04 -6.90 -8.06
N GLU A 255 -4.95 -6.25 -7.64
CA GLU A 255 -4.41 -5.10 -8.36
C GLU A 255 -3.99 -5.45 -9.78
N LEU A 256 -3.39 -6.63 -9.99
CA LEU A 256 -2.99 -7.11 -11.33
C LEU A 256 -4.22 -7.41 -12.20
N GLU A 257 -5.21 -8.13 -11.66
CA GLU A 257 -6.46 -8.43 -12.34
C GLU A 257 -7.19 -7.16 -12.77
N THR A 258 -7.27 -6.18 -11.88
CA THR A 258 -7.86 -4.87 -12.16
C THR A 258 -7.13 -4.17 -13.28
N TYR A 259 -5.79 -4.15 -13.22
CA TYR A 259 -4.97 -3.55 -14.26
C TYR A 259 -5.20 -4.21 -15.63
N PHE A 260 -5.26 -5.55 -15.70
CA PHE A 260 -5.50 -6.25 -16.96
C PHE A 260 -6.90 -6.02 -17.52
N LYS A 261 -7.91 -6.01 -16.66
CA LYS A 261 -9.29 -5.73 -17.06
C LYS A 261 -9.42 -4.33 -17.66
N GLU A 262 -8.83 -3.33 -17.02
CA GLU A 262 -8.92 -1.94 -17.47
C GLU A 262 -8.14 -1.66 -18.75
N ASN A 263 -6.94 -2.24 -18.90
CA ASN A 263 -6.04 -1.89 -20.00
C ASN A 263 -6.16 -2.84 -21.20
N TYR A 264 -6.66 -4.05 -21.00
CA TYR A 264 -6.74 -5.08 -22.04
C TYR A 264 -8.12 -5.74 -22.15
N GLY A 265 -9.11 -5.34 -21.34
CA GLY A 265 -10.43 -5.98 -21.30
C GLY A 265 -10.41 -7.42 -20.78
N LYS A 266 -9.26 -7.93 -20.31
CA LYS A 266 -9.10 -9.32 -19.87
C LYS A 266 -9.61 -9.48 -18.44
N THR A 267 -10.67 -10.25 -18.29
CA THR A 267 -11.12 -10.74 -16.98
C THR A 267 -10.60 -12.16 -16.79
N PHE A 268 -9.92 -12.40 -15.67
CA PHE A 268 -9.38 -13.72 -15.35
C PHE A 268 -10.51 -14.69 -14.98
N SER A 269 -10.49 -15.90 -15.53
CA SER A 269 -11.35 -16.98 -15.06
C SER A 269 -10.92 -17.45 -13.66
N ILE A 270 -11.81 -18.16 -12.96
CA ILE A 270 -11.49 -18.74 -11.64
C ILE A 270 -10.26 -19.67 -11.75
N GLU A 271 -10.18 -20.45 -12.82
CA GLU A 271 -9.07 -21.38 -13.07
C GLU A 271 -7.75 -20.66 -13.36
N GLU A 272 -7.76 -19.63 -14.20
CA GLU A 272 -6.59 -18.79 -14.49
C GLU A 272 -6.07 -18.13 -13.20
N ARG A 273 -6.97 -17.57 -12.39
CA ARG A 273 -6.65 -16.96 -11.10
C ARG A 273 -6.02 -17.96 -10.14
N MET A 274 -6.60 -19.15 -10.01
CA MET A 274 -6.07 -20.19 -9.13
C MET A 274 -4.70 -20.69 -9.61
N THR A 275 -4.49 -20.78 -10.91
CA THR A 275 -3.22 -21.20 -11.52
C THR A 275 -2.12 -20.16 -11.27
N LEU A 276 -2.42 -18.88 -11.47
CA LEU A 276 -1.52 -17.77 -11.20
C LEU A 276 -1.16 -17.70 -9.71
N TYR A 277 -2.17 -17.81 -8.84
CA TYR A 277 -1.99 -17.84 -7.40
C TYR A 277 -1.07 -18.97 -6.94
N LYS A 278 -1.33 -20.22 -7.37
CA LYS A 278 -0.49 -21.39 -7.04
C LYS A 278 0.95 -21.18 -7.52
N SER A 279 1.13 -20.71 -8.74
CA SER A 279 2.45 -20.46 -9.34
C SER A 279 3.25 -19.41 -8.56
N LEU A 280 2.62 -18.30 -8.19
CA LEU A 280 3.28 -17.20 -7.49
C LEU A 280 3.54 -17.50 -6.02
N ARG A 281 2.66 -18.28 -5.37
CA ARG A 281 2.84 -18.72 -3.98
C ARG A 281 4.06 -19.62 -3.83
N MET A 282 4.32 -20.48 -4.82
CA MET A 282 5.48 -21.38 -4.83
C MET A 282 6.78 -20.66 -5.23
N ALA A 283 6.70 -19.48 -5.84
CA ALA A 283 7.87 -18.73 -6.28
C ALA A 283 8.57 -18.04 -5.10
N PRO A 284 9.92 -18.10 -5.01
CA PRO A 284 10.65 -17.30 -4.06
C PRO A 284 10.40 -15.82 -4.35
N PHE A 285 10.06 -15.05 -3.30
CA PHE A 285 9.77 -13.62 -3.40
C PHE A 285 8.51 -13.24 -4.21
N GLY A 286 7.53 -14.16 -4.35
CA GLY A 286 6.28 -13.96 -5.11
C GLY A 286 5.64 -12.57 -5.00
N PRO A 287 5.29 -12.08 -3.78
CA PRO A 287 4.71 -10.75 -3.62
C PRO A 287 5.59 -9.60 -4.12
N ARG A 288 6.92 -9.69 -3.98
CA ARG A 288 7.83 -8.63 -4.43
C ARG A 288 7.93 -8.60 -5.95
N MET A 289 8.05 -9.77 -6.56
CA MET A 289 8.07 -9.92 -8.01
C MET A 289 6.77 -9.40 -8.62
N LEU A 290 5.62 -9.73 -8.02
CA LEU A 290 4.31 -9.25 -8.47
C LEU A 290 4.17 -7.73 -8.32
N ARG A 291 4.63 -7.16 -7.20
CA ARG A 291 4.68 -5.70 -7.01
C ARG A 291 5.59 -5.03 -8.03
N LYS A 292 6.79 -5.57 -8.25
CA LYS A 292 7.73 -5.07 -9.27
C LYS A 292 7.10 -5.11 -10.66
N LEU A 293 6.44 -6.21 -11.00
CA LEU A 293 5.71 -6.38 -12.25
C LEU A 293 4.61 -5.34 -12.41
N LEU A 294 3.74 -5.16 -11.40
CA LEU A 294 2.72 -4.11 -11.39
C LEU A 294 3.33 -2.72 -11.59
N THR A 295 4.39 -2.40 -10.86
CA THR A 295 5.10 -1.12 -11.02
C THR A 295 5.64 -0.98 -12.43
N THR A 296 6.26 -2.01 -13.01
CA THR A 296 6.79 -1.93 -14.36
C THR A 296 5.68 -1.83 -15.40
N LEU A 297 4.58 -2.58 -15.28
CA LEU A 297 3.43 -2.46 -16.19
C LEU A 297 2.81 -1.06 -16.16
N ARG A 298 2.65 -0.48 -14.96
CA ARG A 298 2.21 0.92 -14.80
C ARG A 298 3.19 1.89 -15.43
N LEU A 299 4.51 1.70 -15.24
CA LEU A 299 5.53 2.52 -15.88
C LEU A 299 5.55 2.36 -17.40
N VAL A 300 5.43 1.14 -17.92
CA VAL A 300 5.41 0.85 -19.37
C VAL A 300 4.18 1.47 -20.03
N LYS A 301 3.01 1.40 -19.39
CA LYS A 301 1.83 2.16 -19.84
C LYS A 301 2.13 3.66 -19.96
N ASN A 302 2.99 4.19 -19.08
CA ASN A 302 3.34 5.60 -19.06
C ASN A 302 4.53 5.95 -20.00
N VAL A 303 5.30 4.96 -20.48
CA VAL A 303 6.55 5.18 -21.21
C VAL A 303 6.56 4.55 -22.61
N GLU A 304 5.76 3.51 -22.89
CA GLU A 304 5.69 2.75 -24.17
C GLU A 304 7.04 2.34 -24.82
N GLN A 305 8.17 2.55 -24.14
CA GLN A 305 9.52 2.22 -24.59
C GLN A 305 10.34 1.73 -23.40
N LEU A 306 11.06 0.64 -23.61
CA LEU A 306 12.10 0.07 -22.74
C LEU A 306 11.61 -0.88 -21.63
N VAL A 307 11.83 -2.17 -21.86
CA VAL A 307 12.07 -3.11 -20.75
C VAL A 307 13.39 -3.84 -20.98
N LYS A 308 14.30 -3.74 -19.99
CA LYS A 308 15.61 -4.41 -19.92
C LYS A 308 15.73 -5.24 -18.61
N ASP A 309 14.84 -6.20 -18.36
CA ASP A 309 14.96 -7.14 -17.23
C ASP A 309 14.47 -8.55 -17.60
N GLU A 310 15.38 -9.53 -17.58
CA GLU A 310 15.14 -10.92 -17.99
C GLU A 310 14.15 -11.68 -17.10
N ARG A 311 14.12 -11.39 -15.79
CA ARG A 311 13.20 -12.08 -14.85
C ARG A 311 11.79 -11.56 -14.98
N LEU A 312 11.67 -10.26 -15.22
CA LEU A 312 10.40 -9.63 -15.53
C LEU A 312 9.86 -10.14 -16.87
N ALA A 313 10.74 -10.28 -17.88
CA ALA A 313 10.36 -10.85 -19.18
C ALA A 313 9.84 -12.30 -19.08
N GLY A 314 10.36 -13.12 -18.15
CA GLY A 314 9.83 -14.46 -17.90
C GLY A 314 8.42 -14.46 -17.28
N LEU A 315 8.15 -13.53 -16.35
CA LEU A 315 6.81 -13.35 -15.77
C LEU A 315 5.80 -12.80 -16.78
N LEU A 316 6.24 -11.83 -17.59
CA LEU A 316 5.42 -11.27 -18.67
C LEU A 316 5.10 -12.32 -19.74
N ARG A 317 6.07 -13.17 -20.12
CA ARG A 317 5.83 -14.31 -21.03
C ARG A 317 4.83 -15.31 -20.46
N LYS A 318 4.94 -15.66 -19.17
CA LYS A 318 3.93 -16.51 -18.50
C LYS A 318 2.53 -15.87 -18.51
N LEU A 319 2.44 -14.55 -18.39
CA LEU A 319 1.16 -13.86 -18.50
C LEU A 319 0.62 -13.85 -19.94
N ASP A 320 1.47 -13.67 -20.95
CA ASP A 320 1.11 -13.78 -22.37
C ASP A 320 0.60 -15.20 -22.69
N GLU A 321 1.36 -16.24 -22.33
CA GLU A 321 1.02 -17.66 -22.51
C GLU A 321 -0.31 -18.04 -21.85
N LEU A 322 -0.56 -17.55 -20.62
CA LEU A 322 -1.77 -17.89 -19.87
C LEU A 322 -2.99 -17.05 -20.25
N CYS A 323 -2.79 -15.79 -20.65
CA CYS A 323 -3.90 -14.84 -20.83
C CYS A 323 -4.25 -14.58 -22.30
N GLY A 324 -3.42 -15.02 -23.25
CA GLY A 324 -3.57 -14.74 -24.67
C GLY A 324 -3.40 -13.26 -25.04
N VAL A 325 -2.80 -12.47 -24.13
CA VAL A 325 -2.56 -11.04 -24.33
C VAL A 325 -1.15 -10.87 -24.87
N LYS A 326 -1.02 -10.69 -26.19
CA LYS A 326 0.24 -10.28 -26.83
C LYS A 326 0.68 -8.95 -26.24
N LEU A 327 1.55 -9.01 -25.26
CA LEU A 327 2.27 -7.84 -24.78
C LEU A 327 3.13 -7.36 -25.94
N ILE A 328 2.92 -6.13 -26.41
CA ILE A 328 3.84 -5.47 -27.35
C ILE A 328 5.12 -5.19 -26.57
N LEU A 329 5.97 -6.21 -26.44
CA LEU A 329 7.33 -6.06 -25.98
C LEU A 329 8.13 -5.52 -27.17
N PRO A 330 8.96 -4.47 -27.00
CA PRO A 330 9.91 -4.10 -28.05
C PRO A 330 10.78 -5.33 -28.35
N SER A 331 10.66 -5.84 -29.57
CA SER A 331 11.39 -7.02 -30.04
C SER A 331 12.89 -6.75 -29.95
N PHE A 332 13.59 -7.51 -29.12
CA PHE A 332 15.05 -7.57 -29.15
C PHE A 332 15.48 -8.88 -29.80
N GLU A 333 16.01 -8.77 -31.02
CA GLU A 333 16.85 -9.81 -31.60
C GLU A 333 18.09 -9.99 -30.71
N PHE A 334 18.24 -11.18 -30.14
CA PHE A 334 19.51 -11.60 -29.55
C PHE A 334 20.54 -11.73 -30.68
N ARG A 335 21.36 -10.70 -30.92
CA ARG A 335 22.68 -10.93 -31.51
C ARG A 335 23.56 -11.51 -30.41
N THR A 336 23.64 -12.84 -30.37
CA THR A 336 24.73 -13.56 -29.72
C THR A 336 26.07 -12.96 -30.17
N ILE A 337 26.73 -12.22 -29.29
CA ILE A 337 28.15 -11.90 -29.46
C ILE A 337 28.91 -13.16 -29.06
N ASN A 338 29.01 -14.10 -30.00
CA ASN A 338 30.14 -15.03 -30.03
C ASN A 338 31.24 -14.33 -30.82
N ASN A 339 32.09 -13.59 -30.13
CA ASN A 339 33.43 -13.26 -30.63
C ASN A 339 34.42 -13.52 -29.49
N ILE A 340 34.64 -14.80 -29.25
CA ILE A 340 35.90 -15.28 -28.69
C ILE A 340 36.63 -15.96 -29.85
N GLY A 341 37.74 -15.33 -30.25
CA GLY A 341 38.92 -16.01 -30.77
C GLY A 341 38.80 -16.65 -32.14
N GLN A 342 39.33 -15.96 -33.15
CA GLN A 342 40.30 -16.56 -34.06
C GLN A 342 41.13 -15.45 -34.70
N ASN A 343 42.26 -15.18 -34.07
CA ASN A 343 43.45 -14.73 -34.78
C ASN A 343 44.12 -16.00 -35.35
N PRO A 344 44.41 -16.04 -36.64
CA PRO A 344 45.74 -16.46 -37.08
C PRO A 344 46.30 -15.39 -38.02
N LEU A 345 47.44 -14.77 -37.71
CA LEU A 345 48.73 -15.19 -38.26
C LEU A 345 48.63 -15.65 -39.72
N MET A 346 48.71 -14.70 -40.66
CA MET A 346 49.82 -14.53 -41.61
C MET A 346 49.66 -13.22 -42.37
#